data_AF-A0A1R3UPX8-F1
#
_entry.id   AF-A0A1R3UPX8-F1
#
_cell.length_a   1.000
_cell.length_b   1.000
_cell.length_c   1.000
_cell.angle_alpha   90.00
_cell.angle_beta   90.00
_cell.angle_gamma   90.00
#
_symmetry.space_group_name_H-M   'P 1'
#
loop_
_entity.id
_entity.type
_entity.pdbx_description
1 polymer ?
#
loop_
_entity_poly.entity_id
_entity_poly.type
_entity_poly.pdbx_seq_one_letter_code
_entity_poly.pdbx_strand_id
1 'polypeptide(L)'
;MALITEATTAAQRALVRDAALELSRCAPATPVVYRHGDYATRNWLWDPRRGLGVIDFAKAAPGPLVEEFVWLHGAVWLQRPDLRAAFFDGYGRELSQAEERALQLLTVRLAASYLATGLTQGDAALVERGRHGLDRLVRASR
;
A
#
# COMPACT_ATOMS: atom_id res chain seq x y z
N MET A 1 -3.94 -2.26 21.78
CA MET A 1 -3.32 -3.54 21.35
C MET A 1 -4.26 -4.74 21.47
N ALA A 2 -5.02 -4.91 22.56
CA ALA A 2 -5.94 -6.06 22.72
C ALA A 2 -6.95 -6.20 21.56
N LEU A 3 -7.59 -5.11 21.13
CA LEU A 3 -8.58 -5.09 20.05
C LEU A 3 -8.05 -5.60 18.70
N ILE A 4 -6.81 -5.27 18.33
CA ILE A 4 -6.20 -5.74 17.07
C ILE A 4 -5.88 -7.23 17.15
N THR A 5 -5.39 -7.70 18.30
CA THR A 5 -5.06 -9.11 18.50
C THR A 5 -6.29 -9.98 18.38
N GLU A 6 -7.42 -9.57 18.97
CA GLU A 6 -8.71 -10.27 18.87
C GLU A 6 -9.32 -10.19 17.46
N ALA A 7 -9.14 -9.05 16.77
CA ALA A 7 -9.69 -8.84 15.43
C ALA A 7 -8.87 -9.46 14.28
N THR A 8 -7.75 -10.13 14.58
CA THR A 8 -6.87 -10.75 13.58
C THR A 8 -6.79 -12.27 13.74
N THR A 9 -6.53 -12.99 12.65
CA THR A 9 -6.22 -14.43 12.70
C THR A 9 -4.75 -14.67 13.02
N ALA A 10 -4.40 -15.90 13.40
CA ALA A 10 -2.99 -16.27 13.62
C ALA A 10 -2.13 -16.05 12.36
N ALA A 11 -2.66 -16.37 11.17
CA ALA A 11 -1.98 -16.17 9.91
C ALA A 11 -1.75 -14.67 9.60
N GLN A 12 -2.75 -13.82 9.83
CA GLN A 12 -2.61 -12.37 9.65
C GLN A 12 -1.58 -11.79 10.62
N ARG A 13 -1.56 -12.23 11.89
CA ARG A 13 -0.55 -11.80 12.86
C ARG A 13 0.85 -12.24 12.48
N ALA A 14 1.02 -13.46 11.98
CA ALA A 14 2.30 -13.94 11.47
C ALA A 14 2.77 -13.08 10.29
N LEU A 15 1.90 -12.85 9.30
CA LEU A 15 2.21 -12.01 8.14
C LEU A 15 2.64 -10.59 8.54
N VAL A 16 1.93 -9.93 9.46
CA VAL A 16 2.30 -8.58 9.91
C VAL A 16 3.64 -8.57 10.66
N ARG A 17 3.90 -9.59 11.48
CA ARG A 17 5.18 -9.72 12.20
C ARG A 17 6.34 -9.93 11.23
N ASP A 18 6.19 -10.87 10.30
CA ASP A 18 7.22 -11.19 9.32
C ASP A 18 7.48 -9.98 8.42
N ALA A 19 6.41 -9.27 8.03
CA ALA A 19 6.53 -8.04 7.25
C ALA A 19 7.32 -6.96 8.00
N ALA A 20 7.06 -6.77 9.29
CA ALA A 20 7.78 -5.79 10.10
C ALA A 20 9.27 -6.13 10.24
N LEU A 21 9.60 -7.42 10.43
CA LEU A 21 10.99 -7.88 10.53
C LEU A 21 11.75 -7.69 9.21
N GLU A 22 11.13 -8.04 8.09
CA GLU A 22 11.77 -7.99 6.78
C GLU A 22 11.87 -6.56 6.24
N LEU A 23 10.86 -5.72 6.46
CA LEU A 23 10.84 -4.34 5.98
C LEU A 23 12.05 -3.54 6.48
N SER A 24 12.51 -3.81 7.71
CA SER A 24 13.71 -3.20 8.28
C SER A 24 14.98 -3.45 7.45
N ARG A 25 15.03 -4.57 6.70
CA ARG A 25 16.17 -4.96 5.86
C ARG A 25 16.03 -4.46 4.42
N CYS A 26 14.81 -4.35 3.90
CA CYS A 26 14.55 -3.95 2.51
C CYS A 26 14.43 -2.43 2.33
N ALA A 27 13.96 -1.69 3.33
CA ALA A 27 13.72 -0.25 3.22
C ALA A 27 14.95 0.56 2.76
N PRO A 28 16.19 0.29 3.25
CA PRO A 28 17.37 1.02 2.81
C PRO A 28 17.73 0.85 1.33
N ALA A 29 17.22 -0.20 0.67
CA ALA A 29 17.51 -0.48 -0.74
C ALA A 29 16.60 0.29 -1.71
N THR A 30 15.66 1.08 -1.20
CA THR A 30 14.71 1.83 -2.04
C THR A 30 15.17 3.28 -2.20
N PRO A 31 15.11 3.85 -3.42
CA PRO A 31 15.45 5.25 -3.64
C PRO A 31 14.56 6.18 -2.83
N VAL A 32 15.14 7.26 -2.29
CA VAL A 32 14.38 8.33 -1.66
C VAL A 32 14.03 9.38 -2.71
N VAL A 33 12.74 9.70 -2.83
CA VAL A 33 12.21 10.68 -3.79
C VAL A 33 11.22 11.63 -3.11
N TYR A 34 10.86 12.72 -3.77
CA TYR A 34 9.70 13.52 -3.37
C TYR A 34 8.42 12.79 -3.80
N ARG A 35 7.58 12.51 -2.82
CA ARG A 35 6.34 11.75 -2.96
C ARG A 35 5.13 12.64 -2.84
N HIS A 36 4.01 12.25 -3.43
CA HIS A 36 2.73 12.89 -3.13
C HIS A 36 2.25 12.55 -1.71
N GLY A 37 2.52 11.31 -1.26
CA GLY A 37 2.14 10.82 0.07
C GLY A 37 0.67 10.44 0.24
N ASP A 38 -0.20 10.82 -0.71
CA ASP A 38 -1.59 10.35 -0.81
C ASP A 38 -2.02 10.14 -2.27
N TYR A 39 -1.27 9.32 -3.02
CA TYR A 39 -1.43 9.17 -4.48
C TYR A 39 -2.60 8.24 -4.89
N ALA A 40 -3.67 8.24 -4.11
CA ALA A 40 -4.87 7.47 -4.43
C ALA A 40 -5.65 8.10 -5.59
N THR A 41 -6.37 7.28 -6.36
CA THR A 41 -7.08 7.73 -7.58
C THR A 41 -8.14 8.81 -7.34
N ARG A 42 -8.62 8.98 -6.09
CA ARG A 42 -9.50 10.10 -5.71
C ARG A 42 -8.84 11.48 -5.86
N ASN A 43 -7.51 11.51 -5.86
CA ASN A 43 -6.68 12.70 -6.01
C ASN A 43 -6.18 12.89 -7.46
N TRP A 44 -6.66 12.06 -8.40
CA TRP A 44 -6.31 12.16 -9.82
C TRP A 44 -7.43 12.84 -10.60
N LEU A 45 -7.05 13.77 -11.46
CA LEU A 45 -7.93 14.45 -12.40
C LEU A 45 -7.53 14.05 -13.81
N TRP A 46 -8.51 13.71 -14.64
CA TRP A 46 -8.26 13.37 -16.05
C TRP A 46 -8.99 14.33 -16.97
N ASP A 47 -8.25 14.92 -17.90
CA ASP A 47 -8.79 15.70 -19.00
C ASP A 47 -8.20 15.19 -20.32
N PRO A 48 -9.01 14.82 -21.33
CA PRO A 48 -8.48 14.27 -22.58
C PRO A 48 -7.55 15.19 -23.37
N ARG A 49 -7.58 16.51 -23.13
CA ARG A 49 -6.74 17.51 -23.80
C ARG A 49 -5.52 17.89 -22.97
N ARG A 50 -5.59 17.81 -21.64
CA ARG A 50 -4.54 18.24 -20.71
C ARG A 50 -3.80 17.08 -20.03
N GLY A 51 -4.35 15.87 -20.10
CA GLY A 51 -3.81 14.68 -19.47
C GLY A 51 -4.14 14.57 -17.97
N LEU A 52 -3.24 13.93 -17.22
CA LEU A 52 -3.36 13.70 -15.80
C LEU A 52 -2.99 14.96 -14.99
N GLY A 53 -3.88 15.38 -14.10
CA GLY A 53 -3.60 16.30 -13.01
C GLY A 53 -3.64 15.58 -11.66
N VAL A 54 -2.93 16.10 -10.68
CA VAL A 54 -2.86 15.55 -9.32
C VAL A 54 -3.13 16.68 -8.32
N ILE A 55 -3.89 16.39 -7.27
CA ILE A 55 -4.27 17.35 -6.21
C ILE A 55 -4.02 16.78 -4.81
N ASP A 56 -4.09 17.63 -3.79
CA ASP A 56 -3.95 17.27 -2.36
C ASP A 56 -2.54 16.82 -1.94
N PHE A 57 -1.56 17.71 -2.15
CA PHE A 57 -0.16 17.53 -1.77
C PHE A 57 0.11 17.73 -0.26
N ALA A 58 -0.91 17.70 0.61
CA ALA A 58 -0.74 17.98 2.03
C ALA A 58 0.18 16.97 2.76
N LYS A 59 0.37 15.78 2.18
CA LYS A 59 1.29 14.75 2.68
C LYS A 59 2.58 14.62 1.87
N ALA A 60 2.83 15.55 0.96
CA ALA A 60 3.99 15.50 0.10
C ALA A 60 5.27 15.69 0.92
N ALA A 61 6.18 14.73 0.81
CA ALA A 61 7.41 14.70 1.59
C ALA A 61 8.45 13.79 0.91
N PRO A 62 9.74 13.96 1.22
CA PRO A 62 10.74 12.96 0.90
C PRO A 62 10.39 11.59 1.50
N GLY A 63 10.68 10.51 0.79
CA GLY A 63 10.66 9.17 1.36
C GLY A 63 10.85 8.07 0.32
N PRO A 64 10.75 6.79 0.74
CA PRO A 64 10.94 5.64 -0.14
C PRO A 64 10.00 5.68 -1.34
N LEU A 65 10.54 5.63 -2.56
CA LEU A 65 9.75 5.66 -3.81
C LEU A 65 8.55 4.70 -3.78
N VAL A 66 8.77 3.48 -3.27
CA VAL A 66 7.76 2.43 -3.20
C VAL A 66 6.51 2.83 -2.40
N GLU A 67 6.61 3.78 -1.46
CA GLU A 67 5.46 4.25 -0.70
C GLU A 67 4.41 4.95 -1.57
N GLU A 68 4.82 5.52 -2.71
CA GLU A 68 3.91 6.15 -3.67
C GLU A 68 2.87 5.15 -4.23
N PHE A 69 3.24 3.87 -4.31
CA PHE A 69 2.47 2.83 -4.97
C PHE A 69 1.65 1.96 -4.02
N VAL A 70 1.85 2.07 -2.70
CA VAL A 70 1.28 1.14 -1.70
C VAL A 70 -0.24 1.08 -1.76
N TRP A 71 -0.90 2.25 -1.86
CA TRP A 71 -2.35 2.29 -1.96
C TRP A 71 -2.85 1.67 -3.28
N LEU A 72 -2.21 2.00 -4.41
CA LEU A 72 -2.56 1.46 -5.72
C LEU A 72 -2.42 -0.06 -5.74
N HIS A 73 -1.33 -0.58 -5.18
CA HIS A 73 -1.08 -2.00 -5.07
C HIS A 73 -2.20 -2.69 -4.28
N GLY A 74 -2.44 -2.26 -3.04
CA GLY A 74 -3.42 -2.89 -2.16
C GLY A 74 -4.88 -2.73 -2.58
N ALA A 75 -5.24 -1.58 -3.17
CA ALA A 75 -6.62 -1.23 -3.47
C ALA A 75 -7.04 -1.53 -4.91
N VAL A 76 -6.11 -1.49 -5.88
CA VAL A 76 -6.44 -1.56 -7.31
C VAL A 76 -5.75 -2.75 -7.97
N TRP A 77 -4.42 -2.79 -7.95
CA TRP A 77 -3.65 -3.67 -8.82
C TRP A 77 -3.78 -5.16 -8.49
N LEU A 78 -4.01 -5.52 -7.22
CA LEU A 78 -4.25 -6.92 -6.85
C LEU A 78 -5.48 -7.53 -7.57
N GLN A 79 -6.45 -6.71 -7.99
CA GLN A 79 -7.63 -7.17 -8.73
C GLN A 79 -7.59 -6.79 -10.21
N ARG A 80 -6.73 -5.85 -10.57
CA ARG A 80 -6.55 -5.32 -11.93
C ARG A 80 -5.06 -5.28 -12.29
N PRO A 81 -4.43 -6.45 -12.49
CA PRO A 81 -3.01 -6.52 -12.83
C PRO A 81 -2.71 -5.87 -14.19
N ASP A 82 -3.70 -5.81 -15.08
CA ASP A 82 -3.63 -5.07 -16.34
C ASP A 82 -3.40 -3.56 -16.13
N LEU A 83 -4.03 -2.97 -15.11
CA LEU A 83 -3.81 -1.56 -14.75
C LEU A 83 -2.43 -1.33 -14.13
N ARG A 84 -1.86 -2.31 -13.43
CA ARG A 84 -0.46 -2.24 -12.94
C ARG A 84 0.49 -2.19 -14.13
N ALA A 85 0.31 -3.09 -15.10
CA ALA A 85 1.14 -3.16 -16.30
C ALA A 85 1.07 -1.84 -17.10
N ALA A 86 -0.14 -1.33 -17.35
CA ALA A 86 -0.33 -0.06 -18.04
C ALA A 86 0.31 1.13 -17.28
N PHE A 87 0.25 1.13 -15.94
CA PHE A 87 0.88 2.16 -15.13
C PHE A 87 2.40 2.14 -15.29
N PHE A 88 3.05 0.97 -15.16
CA PHE A 88 4.51 0.88 -15.23
C PHE A 88 5.08 1.05 -16.64
N ASP A 89 4.32 0.70 -17.67
CA ASP A 89 4.62 1.07 -19.07
C ASP A 89 4.74 2.59 -19.21
N GLY A 90 3.74 3.34 -18.72
CA GLY A 90 3.77 4.80 -18.69
C GLY A 90 4.80 5.40 -17.72
N TYR A 91 5.13 4.70 -16.63
CA TYR A 91 6.15 5.12 -15.65
C TYR A 91 7.58 5.02 -16.22
N GLY A 92 7.79 4.22 -17.26
CA GLY A 92 9.06 4.12 -17.99
C GLY A 92 10.06 3.13 -17.39
N ARG A 93 9.71 2.41 -16.33
CA ARG A 93 10.46 1.26 -15.82
C ARG A 93 9.63 0.39 -14.90
N GLU A 94 9.96 -0.89 -14.80
CA GLU A 94 9.45 -1.74 -13.73
C GLU A 94 10.16 -1.46 -12.39
N LEU A 95 9.55 -1.97 -11.32
CA LEU A 95 10.20 -2.05 -10.01
C LEU A 95 11.28 -3.13 -10.02
N SER A 96 12.41 -2.84 -9.36
CA SER A 96 13.40 -3.87 -9.03
C SER A 96 12.81 -4.89 -8.05
N GLN A 97 13.46 -6.05 -7.92
CA GLN A 97 13.01 -7.09 -6.97
C GLN A 97 12.93 -6.58 -5.53
N ALA A 98 13.88 -5.72 -5.12
CA ALA A 98 13.89 -5.12 -3.79
C ALA A 98 12.74 -4.12 -3.60
N GLU A 99 12.44 -3.30 -4.62
CA GLU A 99 11.32 -2.37 -4.61
C GLU A 99 9.97 -3.11 -4.57
N GLU A 100 9.82 -4.17 -5.38
CA GLU A 100 8.61 -5.00 -5.39
C GLU A 100 8.38 -5.67 -4.03
N ARG A 101 9.44 -6.20 -3.41
CA ARG A 101 9.33 -6.79 -2.08
C ARG A 101 8.96 -5.74 -1.03
N ALA A 102 9.60 -4.57 -1.06
CA ALA A 102 9.26 -3.47 -0.16
C ALA A 102 7.80 -3.01 -0.33
N LEU A 103 7.29 -2.94 -1.58
CA LEU A 103 5.89 -2.61 -1.87
C LEU A 103 4.92 -3.60 -1.21
N GLN A 104 5.18 -4.91 -1.33
CA GLN A 104 4.34 -5.93 -0.69
C GLN A 104 4.33 -5.78 0.84
N LEU A 105 5.50 -5.61 1.45
CA LEU A 105 5.66 -5.47 2.90
C LEU A 105 4.99 -4.20 3.43
N LEU A 106 5.14 -3.08 2.73
CA LEU A 106 4.47 -1.82 3.06
C LEU A 106 2.95 -1.90 2.87
N THR A 107 2.46 -2.70 1.93
CA THR A 107 1.02 -2.94 1.75
C THR A 107 0.45 -3.75 2.92
N VAL A 108 1.18 -4.75 3.44
CA VAL A 108 0.82 -5.43 4.70
C VAL A 108 0.72 -4.42 5.84
N ARG A 109 1.71 -3.53 5.97
CA ARG A 109 1.71 -2.47 6.97
C ARG A 109 0.50 -1.55 6.84
N LEU A 110 0.13 -1.13 5.62
CA LEU A 110 -1.03 -0.29 5.37
C LEU A 110 -2.34 -0.98 5.77
N ALA A 111 -2.52 -2.25 5.39
CA ALA A 111 -3.73 -3.01 5.75
C ALA A 111 -3.87 -3.17 7.27
N ALA A 112 -2.77 -3.48 7.97
CA ALA A 112 -2.74 -3.50 9.43
C ALA A 112 -3.06 -2.12 10.04
N SER A 113 -2.55 -1.04 9.44
CA SER A 113 -2.85 0.33 9.88
C SER A 113 -4.34 0.67 9.73
N TYR A 114 -4.98 0.30 8.60
CA TYR A 114 -6.41 0.51 8.44
C TYR A 114 -7.23 -0.22 9.49
N LEU A 115 -6.90 -1.49 9.76
CA LEU A 115 -7.60 -2.26 10.78
C LEU A 115 -7.41 -1.62 12.17
N ALA A 116 -6.17 -1.25 12.52
CA ALA A 116 -5.85 -0.61 13.78
C ALA A 116 -6.61 0.70 13.99
N THR A 117 -6.57 1.58 13.00
CA THR A 117 -7.25 2.88 13.03
C THR A 117 -8.76 2.71 13.09
N GLY A 118 -9.32 1.82 12.25
CA GLY A 118 -10.75 1.56 12.23
C GLY A 118 -11.28 1.06 13.57
N LEU A 119 -10.59 0.10 14.20
CA LEU A 119 -10.97 -0.39 15.53
C LEU A 119 -10.88 0.71 16.60
N THR A 120 -9.85 1.56 16.54
CA THR A 120 -9.65 2.63 17.52
C THR A 120 -10.71 3.73 17.40
N GLN A 121 -11.13 4.02 16.17
CA GLN A 121 -12.07 5.12 15.87
C GLN A 121 -13.52 4.66 15.74
N GLY A 122 -13.80 3.35 15.77
CA GLY A 122 -15.13 2.81 15.45
C GLY A 122 -15.52 2.96 13.97
N ASP A 123 -14.54 3.11 13.07
CA ASP A 123 -14.78 3.27 11.63
C ASP A 123 -14.86 1.88 10.96
N ALA A 124 -16.09 1.44 10.70
CA ALA A 124 -16.37 0.16 10.06
C ALA A 124 -15.77 0.03 8.65
N ALA A 125 -15.66 1.13 7.89
CA ALA A 125 -15.09 1.08 6.54
C ALA A 125 -13.57 0.85 6.58
N LEU A 126 -12.87 1.45 7.53
CA LEU A 126 -11.45 1.18 7.75
C LEU A 126 -11.19 -0.23 8.28
N VAL A 127 -12.04 -0.71 9.19
CA VAL A 127 -11.98 -2.11 9.67
C VAL A 127 -12.11 -3.08 8.50
N GLU A 128 -13.14 -2.91 7.66
CA GLU A 128 -13.38 -3.81 6.53
C GLU A 128 -12.24 -3.77 5.52
N ARG A 129 -11.76 -2.57 5.19
CA ARG A 129 -10.61 -2.39 4.29
C ARG A 129 -9.36 -3.09 4.83
N GLY A 130 -9.08 -2.96 6.12
CA GLY A 130 -7.94 -3.60 6.77
C GLY A 130 -8.05 -5.14 6.73
N ARG A 131 -9.22 -5.69 7.07
CA ARG A 131 -9.47 -7.15 7.02
C ARG A 131 -9.33 -7.71 5.62
N HIS A 132 -10.01 -7.12 4.65
CA HIS A 132 -9.91 -7.56 3.25
C HIS A 132 -8.50 -7.47 2.70
N GLY A 133 -7.76 -6.40 3.03
CA GLY A 133 -6.37 -6.25 2.62
C GLY A 133 -5.48 -7.36 3.16
N LEU A 134 -5.54 -7.63 4.47
CA LEU A 134 -4.76 -8.70 5.10
C LEU A 134 -5.14 -10.08 4.57
N ASP A 135 -6.42 -10.37 4.37
CA ASP A 135 -6.88 -11.66 3.83
C ASP A 135 -6.36 -11.92 2.41
N ARG A 136 -6.34 -10.90 1.56
CA ARG A 136 -5.79 -10.99 0.21
C ARG A 136 -4.30 -11.27 0.25
N LEU A 137 -3.55 -10.55 1.08
CA LEU A 137 -2.10 -10.69 1.19
C LEU A 137 -1.69 -12.03 1.80
N VAL A 138 -2.45 -12.57 2.76
CA VAL A 138 -2.25 -13.94 3.27
C VAL A 138 -2.43 -14.97 2.14
N ARG A 139 -3.44 -14.82 1.29
CA ARG A 139 -3.65 -15.74 0.16
C ARG A 139 -2.54 -15.63 -0.89
N ALA A 140 -2.03 -14.43 -1.15
CA ALA A 140 -0.95 -14.20 -2.11
C ALA A 140 0.44 -14.64 -1.61
N SER A 141 0.59 -14.88 -0.30
CA SER A 141 1.86 -15.32 0.32
C SER A 141 1.95 -16.84 0.48
N ARG A 142 0.95 -17.59 0.01
CA ARG A 142 0.93 -19.06 -0.04
C ARG A 142 1.29 -19.54 -1.44
#